data_AF-A0A4P2QCF3-F1
#
_entry.id   AF-A0A4P2QCF3-F1
#
_cell.length_a   1.000
_cell.length_b   1.000
_cell.length_c   1.000
_cell.angle_alpha   90.00
_cell.angle_beta   90.00
_cell.angle_gamma   90.00
#
_symmetry.space_group_name_H-M   'P 1'
#
loop_
_entity.id
_entity.type
_entity.pdbx_description
1 polymer ?
#
loop_
_entity_poly.entity_id
_entity_poly.type
_entity_poly.pdbx_seq_one_letter_code
_entity_poly.pdbx_strand_id
1 'polypeptide(L)'
;MMLAWSFAARTVDEIARLLRSLGKHRYVREVDHRLHWSVDHALAELPEFAPHAAAFEARLGKERGLELGSRDPSLWREARTEEVIAALTAFWTPGEAALRYRTRLLAALARTGLPGAAHAPFASPPNDPPHPELVLLDWELYPVDELDADRHAGALAAMEEAEEDVNASAPVYNEGPVIAAPELCDGAPDGMLADDFLVWSDGPYSYSDYVFRGVARAAKLEEPPTGYKDL
;
A
#
# COMPACT_ATOMS: atom_id res chain seq x y z
N MET A 1 14.44 9.07 8.92
CA MET A 1 14.65 7.62 8.66
C MET A 1 13.35 6.99 9.07
N MET A 2 12.65 6.34 8.13
CA MET A 2 11.37 5.72 8.44
C MET A 2 11.57 4.49 9.33
N LEU A 3 10.63 4.28 10.23
CA LEU A 3 10.54 3.17 11.15
C LEU A 3 9.49 2.19 10.60
N ALA A 4 9.71 0.89 10.71
CA ALA A 4 8.79 -0.11 10.19
C ALA A 4 7.97 -0.75 11.32
N TRP A 5 6.71 -1.08 11.03
CA TRP A 5 5.82 -1.88 11.86
C TRP A 5 5.34 -3.09 11.09
N SER A 6 5.48 -4.25 11.73
CA SER A 6 5.07 -5.54 11.21
C SER A 6 3.65 -5.87 11.66
N PHE A 7 2.72 -6.04 10.73
CA PHE A 7 1.36 -6.50 11.01
C PHE A 7 1.23 -7.98 10.65
N ALA A 8 0.77 -8.80 11.61
CA ALA A 8 0.44 -10.21 11.42
C ALA A 8 -0.86 -10.43 10.60
N ALA A 9 -1.02 -9.71 9.50
CA ALA A 9 -2.08 -9.89 8.53
C ALA A 9 -1.53 -10.71 7.36
N ARG A 10 -2.03 -11.93 7.15
CA ARG A 10 -1.46 -12.87 6.18
C ARG A 10 -2.44 -13.27 5.09
N THR A 11 -3.74 -13.31 5.40
CA THR A 11 -4.79 -13.58 4.42
C THR A 11 -5.19 -12.30 3.68
N VAL A 12 -5.70 -12.45 2.45
CA VAL A 12 -6.34 -11.35 1.70
C VAL A 12 -7.41 -10.63 2.54
N ASP A 13 -8.21 -11.39 3.31
CA ASP A 13 -9.28 -10.83 4.15
C ASP A 13 -8.74 -10.02 5.33
N GLU A 14 -7.64 -10.45 5.95
CA GLU A 14 -6.96 -9.68 7.00
C GLU A 14 -6.37 -8.39 6.44
N ILE A 15 -5.68 -8.47 5.30
CA ILE A 15 -5.15 -7.29 4.61
C ILE A 15 -6.27 -6.32 4.26
N ALA A 16 -7.40 -6.81 3.74
CA ALA A 16 -8.55 -5.98 3.43
C ALA A 16 -9.12 -5.29 4.69
N ARG A 17 -9.19 -5.97 5.83
CA ARG A 17 -9.61 -5.36 7.10
C ARG A 17 -8.58 -4.35 7.60
N LEU A 18 -7.29 -4.65 7.45
CA LEU A 18 -6.19 -3.76 7.83
C LEU A 18 -6.23 -2.45 7.03
N LEU A 19 -6.26 -2.52 5.70
CA LEU A 19 -6.32 -1.34 4.82
C LEU A 19 -7.56 -0.47 5.09
N ARG A 20 -8.73 -1.10 5.30
CA ARG A 20 -9.96 -0.37 5.69
C ARG A 20 -9.83 0.30 7.06
N SER A 21 -9.14 -0.36 8.01
CA SER A 21 -8.97 0.16 9.36
C SER A 21 -7.98 1.31 9.38
N LEU A 22 -6.88 1.23 8.60
CA LEU A 22 -5.95 2.33 8.37
C LEU A 22 -6.69 3.52 7.74
N GLY A 23 -7.29 3.33 6.57
CA GLY A 23 -7.91 4.43 5.81
C GLY A 23 -9.11 5.12 6.49
N LYS A 24 -9.68 4.53 7.56
CA LYS A 24 -10.78 5.11 8.34
C LYS A 24 -10.37 5.49 9.77
N HIS A 25 -9.10 5.34 10.12
CA HIS A 25 -8.63 5.62 11.47
C HIS A 25 -8.75 7.11 11.77
N ARG A 26 -9.19 7.48 12.98
CA ARG A 26 -9.49 8.87 13.33
C ARG A 26 -8.29 9.83 13.28
N TYR A 27 -7.08 9.28 13.29
CA TYR A 27 -5.81 10.02 13.21
C TYR A 27 -5.30 10.18 11.78
N VAL A 28 -5.88 9.46 10.82
CA VAL A 28 -5.53 9.61 9.41
C VAL A 28 -6.21 10.86 8.88
N ARG A 29 -5.40 11.74 8.31
CA ARG A 29 -5.81 12.96 7.63
C ARG A 29 -6.10 12.69 6.17
N GLU A 30 -5.21 11.97 5.50
CA GLU A 30 -5.31 11.70 4.07
C GLU A 30 -4.90 10.26 3.73
N VAL A 31 -5.52 9.74 2.67
CA VAL A 31 -5.22 8.43 2.08
C VAL A 31 -4.92 8.69 0.60
N ASP A 32 -3.68 8.49 0.17
CA ASP A 32 -3.27 8.57 -1.23
C ASP A 32 -2.83 7.18 -1.67
N HIS A 33 -3.76 6.40 -2.20
CA HIS A 33 -3.41 5.13 -2.83
C HIS A 33 -3.43 5.31 -4.33
N ARG A 34 -2.49 4.65 -5.00
CA ARG A 34 -2.39 4.73 -6.45
C ARG A 34 -2.22 3.37 -7.10
N LEU A 35 -2.81 3.26 -8.29
CA LEU A 35 -2.67 2.08 -9.14
C LEU A 35 -2.01 2.48 -10.46
N HIS A 36 -0.97 1.74 -10.83
CA HIS A 36 -0.36 1.86 -12.13
C HIS A 36 -1.30 1.30 -13.22
N TRP A 37 -1.33 1.92 -14.39
CA TRP A 37 -2.23 1.56 -15.50
C TRP A 37 -2.20 0.07 -15.87
N SER A 38 -1.06 -0.60 -15.68
CA SER A 38 -0.91 -2.02 -15.99
C SER A 38 -1.78 -2.91 -15.10
N VAL A 39 -2.10 -2.48 -13.87
CA VAL A 39 -3.02 -3.16 -12.96
C VAL A 39 -4.44 -3.10 -13.53
N ASP A 40 -4.91 -1.90 -13.91
CA ASP A 40 -6.22 -1.74 -14.55
C ASP A 40 -6.32 -2.59 -15.82
N HIS A 41 -5.27 -2.57 -16.66
CA HIS A 41 -5.22 -3.35 -17.90
C HIS A 41 -5.30 -4.86 -17.63
N ALA A 42 -4.57 -5.35 -16.63
CA ALA A 42 -4.57 -6.76 -16.26
C ALA A 42 -5.95 -7.21 -15.75
N LEU A 43 -6.64 -6.35 -15.01
CA LEU A 43 -7.92 -6.60 -14.36
C LEU A 43 -9.13 -6.11 -15.18
N ALA A 44 -8.96 -5.76 -16.45
CA ALA A 44 -10.01 -5.12 -17.25
C ALA A 44 -11.30 -5.94 -17.48
N GLU A 45 -11.35 -7.21 -17.06
CA GLU A 45 -12.60 -7.99 -17.04
C GLU A 45 -13.46 -7.74 -15.79
N LEU A 46 -12.90 -7.10 -14.76
CA LEU A 46 -13.58 -6.72 -13.54
C LEU A 46 -14.23 -5.33 -13.71
N PRO A 47 -15.51 -5.16 -13.29
CA PRO A 47 -16.25 -3.91 -13.49
C PRO A 47 -15.57 -2.66 -12.92
N GLU A 48 -14.86 -2.80 -11.80
CA GLU A 48 -14.17 -1.71 -11.11
C GLU A 48 -12.99 -1.17 -11.92
N PHE A 49 -12.35 -1.99 -12.76
CA PHE A 49 -11.12 -1.66 -13.48
C PHE A 49 -11.35 -1.42 -14.97
N ALA A 50 -12.40 -2.02 -15.54
CA ALA A 50 -12.71 -1.94 -16.97
C ALA A 50 -12.80 -0.49 -17.51
N PRO A 51 -13.46 0.47 -16.85
CA PRO A 51 -13.50 1.86 -17.33
C PRO A 51 -12.14 2.53 -17.36
N HIS A 52 -11.28 2.26 -16.37
CA HIS A 52 -9.94 2.84 -16.27
C HIS A 52 -9.00 2.27 -17.33
N ALA A 53 -9.05 0.96 -17.54
CA ALA A 53 -8.32 0.29 -18.60
C ALA A 53 -8.71 0.85 -19.99
N ALA A 54 -10.02 0.99 -20.25
CA ALA A 54 -10.51 1.53 -21.51
C ALA A 54 -10.11 3.01 -21.72
N ALA A 55 -10.16 3.82 -20.65
CA ALA A 55 -9.73 5.22 -20.70
C ALA A 55 -8.23 5.33 -21.01
N PHE A 56 -7.39 4.49 -20.40
CA PHE A 56 -5.95 4.48 -20.65
C PHE A 56 -5.61 4.02 -22.08
N GLU A 57 -6.26 2.98 -22.59
CA GLU A 57 -6.06 2.55 -23.99
C GLU A 57 -6.53 3.64 -24.99
N ALA A 58 -7.62 4.35 -24.68
CA ALA A 58 -8.05 5.49 -25.48
C ALA A 58 -7.04 6.66 -25.44
N ARG A 59 -6.35 6.85 -24.31
CA ARG A 59 -5.28 7.84 -24.14
C ARG A 59 -4.06 7.46 -24.97
N LEU A 60 -3.63 6.20 -24.94
CA LEU A 60 -2.51 5.70 -25.75
C LEU A 60 -2.71 5.93 -27.25
N GLY A 61 -3.95 5.82 -27.74
CA GLY A 61 -4.27 6.12 -29.14
C GLY A 61 -4.14 7.60 -29.52
N LYS A 62 -4.21 8.52 -28.55
CA LYS A 62 -4.17 9.98 -28.75
C LYS A 62 -2.78 10.56 -28.49
N GLU A 63 -2.11 10.10 -27.44
CA GLU A 63 -0.84 10.63 -26.95
C GLU A 63 0.34 9.85 -27.52
N ARG A 64 0.79 10.24 -28.72
CA ARG A 64 1.90 9.57 -29.43
C ARG A 64 3.27 9.60 -28.73
N GLY A 65 3.44 10.44 -27.71
CA GLY A 65 4.67 10.59 -26.94
C GLY A 65 4.62 10.01 -25.53
N LEU A 66 3.55 9.27 -25.17
CA LEU A 66 3.45 8.69 -23.84
C LEU A 66 4.46 7.54 -23.68
N GLU A 67 5.48 7.76 -22.84
CA GLU A 67 6.51 6.77 -22.56
C GLU A 67 6.09 5.87 -21.39
N LEU A 68 5.61 4.67 -21.72
CA LEU A 68 5.08 3.70 -20.73
C LEU A 68 6.10 3.23 -19.68
N GLY A 69 7.40 3.30 -19.99
CA GLY A 69 8.47 2.94 -19.07
C GLY A 69 8.99 4.13 -18.23
N SER A 70 8.45 5.33 -18.41
CA SER A 70 8.91 6.52 -17.68
C SER A 70 8.39 6.55 -16.24
N ARG A 71 8.86 7.53 -15.46
CA ARG A 71 8.33 7.87 -14.13
C ARG A 71 7.25 8.96 -14.19
N ASP A 72 6.57 9.10 -15.33
CA ASP A 72 5.45 10.04 -15.47
C ASP A 72 4.34 9.71 -14.46
N PRO A 73 4.04 10.60 -13.49
CA PRO A 73 3.04 10.34 -12.47
C PRO A 73 1.64 10.03 -13.03
N SER A 74 1.33 10.47 -14.25
CA SER A 74 0.04 10.19 -14.90
C SER A 74 -0.15 8.73 -15.35
N LEU A 75 0.89 7.90 -15.25
CA LEU A 75 0.80 6.45 -15.40
C LEU A 75 0.20 5.77 -14.16
N TRP A 76 0.12 6.51 -13.04
CA TRP A 76 -0.59 6.13 -11.83
C TRP A 76 -1.83 6.98 -11.68
N ARG A 77 -2.96 6.34 -11.38
CA ARG A 77 -4.17 7.04 -10.98
C ARG A 77 -4.39 6.89 -9.49
N GLU A 78 -5.08 7.87 -8.91
CA GLU A 78 -5.68 7.70 -7.59
C GLU A 78 -6.61 6.48 -7.58
N ALA A 79 -6.60 5.77 -6.47
CA ALA A 79 -7.38 4.57 -6.24
C ALA A 79 -7.98 4.61 -4.84
N ARG A 80 -9.24 4.21 -4.73
CA ARG A 80 -9.86 4.05 -3.42
C ARG A 80 -9.31 2.80 -2.75
N THR A 81 -9.32 2.76 -1.42
CA THR A 81 -8.94 1.57 -0.63
C THR A 81 -9.66 0.30 -1.10
N GLU A 82 -10.93 0.39 -1.51
CA GLU A 82 -11.67 -0.78 -2.02
C GLU A 82 -11.18 -1.26 -3.40
N GLU A 83 -10.66 -0.37 -4.25
CA GLU A 83 -10.07 -0.76 -5.55
C GLU A 83 -8.71 -1.44 -5.35
N VAL A 84 -7.90 -0.94 -4.40
CA VAL A 84 -6.68 -1.62 -3.97
C VAL A 84 -7.02 -3.02 -3.46
N ILE A 85 -7.98 -3.14 -2.55
CA ILE A 85 -8.41 -4.44 -2.00
C ILE A 85 -8.89 -5.37 -3.11
N ALA A 86 -9.68 -4.87 -4.06
CA ALA A 86 -10.14 -5.66 -5.20
C ALA A 86 -8.97 -6.15 -6.07
N ALA A 87 -7.95 -5.30 -6.29
CA ALA A 87 -6.77 -5.67 -7.05
C ALA A 87 -5.97 -6.76 -6.34
N LEU A 88 -5.64 -6.56 -5.06
CA LEU A 88 -4.94 -7.56 -4.24
C LEU A 88 -5.72 -8.87 -4.20
N THR A 89 -7.03 -8.81 -3.99
CA THR A 89 -7.91 -10.00 -3.99
C THR A 89 -7.86 -10.75 -5.32
N ALA A 90 -7.90 -10.04 -6.45
CA ALA A 90 -7.88 -10.65 -7.77
C ALA A 90 -6.56 -11.38 -8.05
N PHE A 91 -5.43 -10.82 -7.62
CA PHE A 91 -4.10 -11.41 -7.84
C PHE A 91 -3.74 -12.51 -6.84
N TRP A 92 -4.14 -12.37 -5.58
CA TRP A 92 -3.74 -13.24 -4.48
C TRP A 92 -4.70 -14.39 -4.21
N THR A 93 -5.97 -14.31 -4.63
CA THR A 93 -6.91 -15.45 -4.49
C THR A 93 -6.52 -16.57 -5.46
N PRO A 94 -6.20 -17.79 -4.99
CA PRO A 94 -5.78 -18.88 -5.87
C PRO A 94 -6.87 -19.26 -6.87
N GLY A 95 -6.48 -19.49 -8.12
CA GLY A 95 -7.37 -19.98 -9.17
C GLY A 95 -6.98 -19.55 -10.57
N GLU A 96 -7.72 -20.05 -11.56
CA GLU A 96 -7.46 -19.76 -12.97
C GLU A 96 -7.58 -18.27 -13.30
N ALA A 97 -8.47 -17.54 -12.61
CA ALA A 97 -8.62 -16.10 -12.79
C ALA A 97 -7.34 -15.34 -12.43
N ALA A 98 -6.76 -15.62 -11.25
CA ALA A 98 -5.50 -15.02 -10.83
C ALA A 98 -4.37 -15.32 -11.82
N LEU A 99 -4.24 -16.56 -12.30
CA LEU A 99 -3.24 -16.90 -13.31
C LEU A 99 -3.40 -16.11 -14.62
N ARG A 100 -4.65 -15.89 -15.07
CA ARG A 100 -4.94 -15.04 -16.22
C ARG A 100 -4.54 -13.59 -15.96
N TYR A 101 -4.87 -13.04 -14.79
CA TYR A 101 -4.51 -11.67 -14.41
C TYR A 101 -3.00 -11.47 -14.35
N ARG A 102 -2.27 -12.40 -13.73
CA ARG A 102 -0.79 -12.39 -13.69
C ARG A 102 -0.20 -12.39 -15.11
N THR A 103 -0.71 -13.26 -15.97
CA THR A 103 -0.28 -13.33 -17.38
C THR A 103 -0.52 -12.01 -18.11
N ARG A 104 -1.70 -11.39 -17.93
CA ARG A 104 -2.04 -10.10 -18.54
C ARG A 104 -1.19 -8.96 -17.98
N LEU A 105 -0.91 -8.97 -16.68
CA LEU A 105 -0.04 -7.99 -16.02
C LEU A 105 1.39 -8.05 -16.60
N LEU A 106 1.98 -9.24 -16.65
CA LEU A 106 3.33 -9.43 -17.19
C LEU A 106 3.41 -9.02 -18.67
N ALA A 107 2.37 -9.34 -19.46
CA ALA A 107 2.27 -8.89 -20.85
C ALA A 107 2.14 -7.36 -20.96
N ALA A 108 1.40 -6.71 -20.06
CA ALA A 108 1.29 -5.25 -20.00
C ALA A 108 2.64 -4.61 -19.63
N LEU A 109 3.35 -5.16 -18.65
CA LEU A 109 4.67 -4.67 -18.23
C LEU A 109 5.72 -4.84 -19.32
N ALA A 110 5.67 -5.92 -20.11
CA ALA A 110 6.55 -6.09 -21.26
C ALA A 110 6.43 -4.95 -22.30
N ARG A 111 5.27 -4.28 -22.39
CA ARG A 111 5.06 -3.11 -23.28
C ARG A 111 5.86 -1.88 -22.84
N THR A 112 6.31 -1.83 -21.58
CA THR A 112 7.07 -0.69 -21.05
C THR A 112 8.52 -0.67 -21.54
N GLY A 113 9.06 -1.82 -21.96
CA GLY A 113 10.47 -1.97 -22.31
C GLY A 113 11.43 -1.98 -21.10
N LEU A 114 10.90 -1.93 -19.88
CA LEU A 114 11.70 -2.00 -18.65
C LEU A 114 12.13 -3.46 -18.37
N PRO A 115 13.29 -3.64 -17.70
CA PRO A 115 13.65 -4.95 -17.18
C PRO A 115 12.61 -5.43 -16.17
N GLY A 116 12.29 -6.72 -16.20
CA GLY A 116 11.44 -7.31 -15.17
C GLY A 116 12.11 -7.26 -13.80
N ALA A 117 11.32 -6.98 -12.77
CA ALA A 117 11.79 -7.07 -11.39
C ALA A 117 12.15 -8.53 -11.04
N ALA A 118 13.31 -8.73 -10.42
CA ALA A 118 13.92 -10.04 -10.22
C ALA A 118 14.10 -10.44 -8.74
N HIS A 119 13.59 -9.63 -7.81
CA HIS A 119 13.63 -9.93 -6.38
C HIS A 119 12.56 -10.96 -5.99
N ALA A 120 12.80 -11.65 -4.87
CA ALA A 120 11.75 -12.46 -4.26
C ALA A 120 10.63 -11.54 -3.71
N PRO A 121 9.37 -11.99 -3.65
CA PRO A 121 8.28 -11.14 -3.15
C PRO A 121 8.60 -10.56 -1.77
N PHE A 122 8.35 -9.25 -1.61
CA PHE A 122 8.62 -8.47 -0.39
C PHE A 122 10.09 -8.39 0.03
N ALA A 123 11.02 -8.86 -0.81
CA ALA A 123 12.47 -8.74 -0.60
C ALA A 123 13.08 -7.58 -1.42
N SER A 124 12.26 -6.59 -1.78
CA SER A 124 12.72 -5.41 -2.51
C SER A 124 13.64 -4.55 -1.64
N PRO A 125 14.78 -4.03 -2.17
CA PRO A 125 15.64 -3.14 -1.41
C PRO A 125 14.94 -1.77 -1.21
N PRO A 126 14.81 -1.29 0.04
CA PRO A 126 14.03 -0.08 0.34
C PRO A 126 14.62 1.20 -0.27
N ASN A 127 15.92 1.23 -0.54
CA ASN A 127 16.60 2.41 -1.10
C ASN A 127 16.62 2.44 -2.64
N ASP A 128 16.17 1.37 -3.31
CA ASP A 128 16.17 1.26 -4.77
C ASP A 128 15.01 0.36 -5.24
N PRO A 129 13.74 0.79 -5.01
CA PRO A 129 12.59 -0.03 -5.38
C PRO A 129 12.52 -0.22 -6.91
N PRO A 130 12.06 -1.38 -7.38
CA PRO A 130 11.88 -1.67 -8.79
C PRO A 130 10.90 -0.68 -9.42
N HIS A 131 11.19 -0.29 -10.65
CA HIS A 131 10.29 0.56 -11.44
C HIS A 131 9.58 -0.27 -12.53
N PRO A 132 8.24 -0.18 -12.67
CA PRO A 132 7.31 0.59 -11.84
C PRO A 132 6.89 -0.16 -10.57
N GLU A 133 6.61 0.60 -9.51
CA GLU A 133 5.76 0.15 -8.41
C GLU A 133 4.30 0.16 -8.90
N LEU A 134 3.57 -0.93 -8.67
CA LEU A 134 2.26 -1.16 -9.28
C LEU A 134 1.11 -0.69 -8.41
N VAL A 135 1.28 -0.77 -7.10
CA VAL A 135 0.33 -0.27 -6.09
C VAL A 135 1.13 0.57 -5.11
N LEU A 136 0.73 1.84 -4.95
CA LEU A 136 1.25 2.73 -3.92
C LEU A 136 0.22 2.84 -2.80
N LEU A 137 0.66 2.73 -1.56
CA LEU A 137 -0.18 2.69 -0.38
C LEU A 137 0.27 3.72 0.64
N ASP A 138 -0.21 4.96 0.50
CA ASP A 138 0.22 6.04 1.39
C ASP A 138 -0.90 6.53 2.31
N TRP A 139 -0.50 6.90 3.53
CA TRP A 139 -1.35 7.50 4.56
C TRP A 139 -0.64 8.67 5.24
N GLU A 140 -1.33 9.80 5.38
CA GLU A 140 -0.87 10.92 6.18
C GLU A 140 -1.63 10.95 7.50
N LEU A 141 -0.92 10.97 8.64
CA LEU A 141 -1.55 11.27 9.94
C LEU A 141 -1.54 12.77 10.19
N TYR A 142 -2.51 13.24 10.99
CA TYR A 142 -2.51 14.61 11.47
C TYR A 142 -1.19 14.95 12.18
N PRO A 143 -0.63 16.15 11.93
CA PRO A 143 0.38 16.74 12.79
C PRO A 143 -0.07 16.73 14.25
N VAL A 144 0.88 16.66 15.19
CA VAL A 144 0.59 16.58 16.63
C VAL A 144 -0.17 17.83 17.11
N ASP A 145 0.14 19.01 16.60
CA ASP A 145 -0.53 20.26 16.98
C ASP A 145 -1.96 20.40 16.41
N GLU A 146 -2.34 19.58 15.43
CA GLU A 146 -3.70 19.47 14.90
C GLU A 146 -4.54 18.41 15.64
N LEU A 147 -3.96 17.68 16.60
CA LEU A 147 -4.68 16.68 17.38
C LEU A 147 -5.62 17.33 18.40
N ASP A 148 -6.90 17.04 18.25
CA ASP A 148 -7.92 17.31 19.27
C ASP A 148 -7.58 16.62 20.61
N ALA A 149 -7.44 17.40 21.68
CA ALA A 149 -6.93 16.93 22.97
C ALA A 149 -7.84 15.86 23.63
N ASP A 150 -9.15 15.93 23.43
CA ASP A 150 -10.10 14.98 24.01
C ASP A 150 -10.18 13.71 23.16
N ARG A 151 -10.29 13.87 21.85
CA ARG A 151 -10.43 12.75 20.91
C ARG A 151 -9.14 11.98 20.75
N HIS A 152 -7.98 12.62 20.90
CA HIS A 152 -6.67 12.03 20.64
C HIS A 152 -5.81 11.87 21.90
N ALA A 153 -6.38 12.07 23.09
CA ALA A 153 -5.71 12.00 24.39
C ALA A 153 -4.75 10.82 24.55
N GLY A 154 -5.10 9.64 24.02
CA GLY A 154 -4.27 8.45 24.16
C GLY A 154 -2.94 8.51 23.41
N ALA A 155 -2.90 9.11 22.23
CA ALA A 155 -1.65 9.28 21.49
C ALA A 155 -0.79 10.39 22.12
N LEU A 156 -1.44 11.48 22.56
CA LEU A 156 -0.77 12.58 23.26
C LEU A 156 -0.11 12.09 24.56
N ALA A 157 -0.82 11.29 25.36
CA ALA A 157 -0.28 10.69 26.58
C ALA A 157 0.88 9.73 26.29
N ALA A 158 0.79 8.93 25.21
CA ALA A 158 1.87 8.01 24.83
C ALA A 158 3.16 8.76 24.43
N MET A 159 3.04 9.88 23.71
CA MET A 159 4.19 10.73 23.38
C MET A 159 4.78 11.42 24.61
N GLU A 160 3.93 11.92 25.51
CA GLU A 160 4.35 12.54 26.78
C GLU A 160 5.11 11.55 27.67
N GLU A 161 4.61 10.32 27.82
CA GLU A 161 5.25 9.27 28.61
C GLU A 161 6.59 8.83 28.01
N ALA A 162 6.73 8.84 26.69
CA ALA A 162 7.96 8.49 25.99
C ALA A 162 9.02 9.61 26.00
N GLU A 163 8.68 10.82 26.47
CA GLU A 163 9.53 12.02 26.39
C GLU A 163 10.11 12.24 24.97
N GLU A 164 9.33 11.90 23.94
CA GLU A 164 9.79 11.95 22.54
C GLU A 164 9.83 13.41 22.04
N ASP A 165 10.94 13.81 21.43
CA ASP A 165 11.06 15.13 20.79
C ASP A 165 10.30 15.11 19.46
N VAL A 166 9.17 15.83 19.42
CA VAL A 166 8.24 15.81 18.28
C VAL A 166 8.23 17.15 17.56
N ASN A 167 8.38 17.12 16.23
CA ASN A 167 8.06 18.28 15.41
C ASN A 167 6.54 18.38 15.26
N ALA A 168 5.91 19.16 16.13
CA ALA A 168 4.47 19.11 16.31
C ALA A 168 3.66 19.49 15.05
N SER A 169 4.21 20.33 14.16
CA SER A 169 3.52 20.81 12.96
C SER A 169 3.83 20.00 11.70
N ALA A 170 4.74 19.02 11.78
CA ALA A 170 5.03 18.15 10.64
C ALA A 170 3.99 17.02 10.55
N PRO A 171 3.41 16.75 9.36
CA PRO A 171 2.59 15.57 9.17
C PRO A 171 3.46 14.31 9.29
N VAL A 172 2.81 13.20 9.66
CA VAL A 172 3.46 11.89 9.76
C VAL A 172 3.08 11.06 8.55
N TYR A 173 4.03 10.87 7.64
CA TYR A 173 3.83 10.04 6.46
C TYR A 173 4.03 8.57 6.79
N ASN A 174 3.16 7.75 6.23
CA ASN A 174 3.24 6.31 6.31
C ASN A 174 3.05 5.71 4.93
N GLU A 175 3.84 4.70 4.62
CA GLU A 175 3.83 3.98 3.35
C GLU A 175 3.67 2.49 3.61
N GLY A 176 2.94 1.80 2.75
CA GLY A 176 2.85 0.35 2.72
C GLY A 176 4.06 -0.29 2.03
N PRO A 177 4.05 -1.61 1.84
CA PRO A 177 5.15 -2.29 1.19
C PRO A 177 5.20 -1.94 -0.29
N VAL A 178 6.40 -1.96 -0.84
CA VAL A 178 6.63 -1.88 -2.28
C VAL A 178 5.87 -3.02 -2.95
N ILE A 179 4.81 -2.71 -3.70
CA ILE A 179 4.04 -3.69 -4.45
C ILE A 179 4.40 -3.60 -5.92
N ALA A 180 5.36 -4.41 -6.36
CA ALA A 180 5.72 -4.56 -7.77
C ALA A 180 5.16 -5.88 -8.32
N ALA A 181 5.65 -6.29 -9.51
CA ALA A 181 5.18 -7.50 -10.16
C ALA A 181 5.38 -8.77 -9.31
N PRO A 182 6.55 -9.00 -8.65
CA PRO A 182 6.74 -10.16 -7.79
C PRO A 182 5.75 -10.21 -6.62
N GLU A 183 5.44 -9.08 -5.98
CA GLU A 183 4.49 -9.03 -4.87
C GLU A 183 3.06 -9.33 -5.31
N LEU A 184 2.59 -8.78 -6.42
CA LEU A 184 1.25 -9.09 -6.93
C LEU A 184 1.17 -10.52 -7.45
N CYS A 185 2.15 -10.97 -8.22
CA CYS A 185 2.09 -12.28 -8.86
C CYS A 185 2.36 -13.43 -7.89
N ASP A 186 3.33 -13.28 -6.99
CA ASP A 186 3.88 -14.40 -6.22
C ASP A 186 3.92 -14.12 -4.71
N GLY A 187 3.48 -12.94 -4.26
CA GLY A 187 3.50 -12.58 -2.83
C GLY A 187 2.51 -13.37 -1.96
N ALA A 188 1.46 -13.92 -2.55
CA ALA A 188 0.49 -14.76 -1.85
C ALA A 188 0.02 -15.94 -2.73
N PRO A 189 0.89 -16.91 -3.02
CA PRO A 189 0.63 -17.96 -4.02
C PRO A 189 -0.59 -18.83 -3.66
N ASP A 190 -0.82 -19.04 -2.37
CA ASP A 190 -1.94 -19.82 -1.83
C ASP A 190 -2.99 -18.93 -1.12
N GLY A 191 -3.04 -17.63 -1.45
CA GLY A 191 -3.90 -16.65 -0.76
C GLY A 191 -3.40 -16.20 0.60
N MET A 192 -2.17 -16.58 0.93
CA MET A 192 -1.46 -16.28 2.18
C MET A 192 -0.12 -15.64 1.88
N LEU A 193 0.18 -14.51 2.52
CA LEU A 193 1.49 -13.86 2.46
C LEU A 193 2.54 -14.70 3.20
N ALA A 194 3.73 -14.83 2.59
CA ALA A 194 4.86 -15.53 3.19
C ALA A 194 5.41 -14.82 4.43
N ASP A 195 5.38 -13.49 4.44
CA ASP A 195 5.82 -12.63 5.54
C ASP A 195 4.73 -11.63 5.98
N ASP A 196 4.98 -10.94 7.09
CA ASP A 196 4.05 -9.96 7.66
C ASP A 196 3.86 -8.78 6.69
N PHE A 197 2.73 -8.10 6.84
CA PHE A 197 2.50 -6.86 6.11
C PHE A 197 3.19 -5.71 6.82
N LEU A 198 4.18 -5.12 6.18
CA LEU A 198 4.96 -4.01 6.74
C LEU A 198 4.32 -2.65 6.41
N VAL A 199 4.35 -1.73 7.36
CA VAL A 199 4.04 -0.31 7.15
C VAL A 199 5.21 0.51 7.71
N TRP A 200 5.74 1.43 6.92
CA TRP A 200 6.79 2.34 7.31
C TRP A 200 6.19 3.68 7.71
N SER A 201 6.78 4.36 8.68
CA SER A 201 6.34 5.66 9.18
C SER A 201 7.52 6.55 9.49
N ASP A 202 7.42 7.85 9.21
CA ASP A 202 8.43 8.84 9.60
C ASP A 202 8.55 9.05 11.12
N GLY A 203 7.57 8.55 11.89
CA GLY A 203 7.45 8.80 13.33
C GLY A 203 6.77 10.15 13.62
N PRO A 204 6.57 10.54 14.89
CA PRO A 204 7.14 9.97 16.12
C PRO A 204 6.77 8.51 16.38
N TYR A 205 7.69 7.72 16.96
CA TYR A 205 7.49 6.28 17.14
C TYR A 205 6.30 5.98 18.04
N SER A 206 6.20 6.65 19.18
CA SER A 206 5.12 6.43 20.16
C SER A 206 3.75 6.79 19.57
N TYR A 207 3.69 7.81 18.71
CA TYR A 207 2.46 8.19 18.01
C TYR A 207 2.04 7.13 16.99
N SER A 208 2.95 6.76 16.08
CA SER A 208 2.68 5.75 15.07
C SER A 208 2.34 4.39 15.69
N ASP A 209 3.06 3.97 16.73
CA ASP A 209 2.78 2.73 17.46
C ASP A 209 1.39 2.73 18.10
N TYR A 210 1.00 3.81 18.76
CA TYR A 210 -0.35 3.94 19.34
C TYR A 210 -1.43 3.80 18.26
N VAL A 211 -1.25 4.50 17.13
CA VAL A 211 -2.19 4.46 16.01
C VAL A 211 -2.27 3.05 15.42
N PHE A 212 -1.13 2.42 15.15
CA PHE A 212 -1.06 1.10 14.53
C PHE A 212 -1.62 -0.01 15.42
N ARG A 213 -1.42 0.05 16.75
CA ARG A 213 -2.10 -0.85 17.69
C ARG A 213 -3.63 -0.70 17.63
N GLY A 214 -4.11 0.55 17.56
CA GLY A 214 -5.54 0.85 17.39
C GLY A 214 -6.11 0.28 16.09
N VAL A 215 -5.37 0.44 14.99
CA VAL A 215 -5.68 -0.11 13.67
C VAL A 215 -5.74 -1.63 13.68
N ALA A 216 -4.71 -2.31 14.20
CA ALA A 216 -4.67 -3.78 14.25
C ALA A 216 -5.86 -4.35 15.05
N ARG A 217 -6.19 -3.71 16.17
CA ARG A 217 -7.38 -4.06 16.96
C ARG A 217 -8.67 -3.88 16.17
N ALA A 218 -8.83 -2.77 15.44
CA ALA A 218 -10.01 -2.51 14.60
C ALA A 218 -10.11 -3.52 13.43
N ALA A 219 -8.96 -3.92 12.87
CA ALA A 219 -8.85 -4.94 11.84
C ALA A 219 -9.07 -6.38 12.35
N LYS A 220 -9.14 -6.56 13.68
CA LYS A 220 -9.26 -7.85 14.37
C LYS A 220 -8.09 -8.79 14.04
N LEU A 221 -6.89 -8.25 14.00
CA LEU A 221 -5.67 -9.06 13.94
C LEU A 221 -5.45 -9.73 15.31
N GLU A 222 -4.88 -10.93 15.28
CA GLU A 222 -4.64 -11.72 16.50
C GLU A 222 -3.53 -11.10 17.35
N GLU A 223 -2.46 -10.68 16.69
CA GLU A 223 -1.29 -10.07 17.32
C GLU A 223 -1.27 -8.55 17.09
N PRO A 224 -0.81 -7.76 18.07
CA PRO A 224 -0.53 -6.35 17.85
C PRO A 224 0.63 -6.20 16.85
N PRO A 225 0.74 -5.05 16.16
CA PRO A 225 1.88 -4.81 15.30
C PRO A 225 3.15 -4.68 16.14
N THR A 226 4.27 -5.13 15.58
CA THR A 226 5.59 -5.01 16.22
C THR A 226 6.40 -3.96 15.49
N GLY A 227 6.78 -2.87 16.17
CA GLY A 227 7.68 -1.88 15.60
C GLY A 227 9.13 -2.38 15.63
N TYR A 228 9.94 -2.02 14.65
CA TYR A 228 11.33 -2.51 14.52
C TYR A 228 12.27 -2.05 15.65
N LYS A 229 11.87 -1.10 16.52
CA LYS A 229 12.61 -0.79 17.76
C LYS A 229 12.38 -1.84 18.86
N ASP A 230 11.35 -2.67 18.72
CA ASP A 230 10.95 -3.70 19.69
C ASP A 230 11.43 -5.12 19.30
N LEU A 231 12.17 -5.25 18.19
CA LEU A 231 12.86 -6.46 17.72
C LEU A 231 14.34 -6.45 18.11
#